data_AF-A0A6U1TCB3-F1
#
_entry.id   AF-A0A6U1TCB3-F1
#
_cell.length_a   1.000
_cell.length_b   1.000
_cell.length_c   1.000
_cell.angle_alpha   90.00
_cell.angle_beta   90.00
_cell.angle_gamma   90.00
#
_symmetry.space_group_name_H-M   'P 1'
#
loop_
_entity.id
_entity.type
_entity.pdbx_description
1 polymer ?
#
loop_
_entity_poly.entity_id
_entity_poly.type
_entity_poly.pdbx_seq_one_letter_code
_entity_poly.pdbx_strand_id
1 'polypeptide(L)'
;MKHLSDSFNLPPEFSKALNFLMTMLQSQTILHSGKVTKDILNQGSCQILRYDFTSRSIPSGNGWRWNQAKSRRKVETQMGDVTFFKLAPRRIATTSNSFTTPNLKLWKFCVYPKNKTEHPFYVLWCERGLVVPDVLADIPPSSGCSLDQPWDSTCNVPTRPISINDLEFLAPFMDSNVVCELWPSHISPFENPILM
;
A
#
# COMPACT_ATOMS: atom_id res chain seq x y z
N MET A 1 30.66 17.21 -8.95
CA MET A 1 29.62 16.39 -8.30
C MET A 1 28.79 17.31 -7.42
N LYS A 2 27.59 17.71 -7.87
CA LYS A 2 26.67 18.52 -7.03
C LYS A 2 25.88 17.55 -6.16
N HIS A 3 25.98 17.77 -4.86
CA HIS A 3 25.47 16.91 -3.80
C HIS A 3 23.93 16.85 -3.77
N LEU A 4 23.42 15.81 -3.13
CA LEU A 4 22.03 15.57 -2.68
C LEU A 4 21.41 16.70 -1.82
N SER A 5 21.78 17.97 -1.98
CA SER A 5 21.40 19.05 -1.06
C SER A 5 19.93 19.48 -1.15
N ASP A 6 19.21 19.15 -2.23
CA ASP A 6 17.81 19.58 -2.41
C ASP A 6 16.79 18.67 -1.72
N SER A 7 17.18 17.47 -1.26
CA SER A 7 16.28 16.60 -0.50
C SER A 7 15.98 17.15 0.90
N PHE A 8 16.82 18.04 1.45
CA PHE A 8 16.69 18.57 2.81
C PHE A 8 15.63 19.68 2.95
N ASN A 9 15.13 20.26 1.85
CA ASN A 9 14.15 21.36 1.89
C ASN A 9 12.73 20.95 1.44
N LEU A 10 12.42 19.66 1.45
CA LEU A 10 11.05 19.21 1.19
C LEU A 10 10.19 19.42 2.44
N PRO A 11 8.94 19.91 2.29
CA PRO A 11 7.98 19.85 3.39
C PRO A 11 7.82 18.40 3.88
N PRO A 12 7.55 18.17 5.18
CA PRO A 12 7.52 16.81 5.75
C PRO A 12 6.65 15.82 4.99
N GLU A 13 5.49 16.26 4.50
CA GLU A 13 4.57 15.43 3.70
C GLU A 13 5.22 14.96 2.38
N PHE A 14 5.98 15.81 1.68
CA PHE A 14 6.68 15.44 0.44
C PHE A 14 7.90 14.57 0.72
N SER A 15 8.62 14.83 1.82
CA SER A 15 9.74 13.99 2.27
C SER A 15 9.27 12.56 2.57
N LYS A 16 8.15 12.41 3.30
CA LYS A 16 7.51 11.11 3.56
C LYS A 16 7.19 10.36 2.26
N ALA A 17 6.59 11.05 1.29
CA ALA A 17 6.22 10.45 0.01
C ALA A 17 7.45 10.03 -0.82
N LEU A 18 8.52 10.84 -0.82
CA LEU A 18 9.78 10.48 -1.47
C LEU A 18 10.43 9.28 -0.79
N ASN A 19 10.47 9.26 0.54
CA ASN A 19 11.02 8.12 1.30
C ASN A 19 10.28 6.82 0.99
N PHE A 20 8.94 6.87 0.94
CA PHE A 20 8.14 5.71 0.51
C PHE A 20 8.57 5.19 -0.86
N LEU A 21 8.71 6.09 -1.85
CA LEU A 21 9.16 5.72 -3.19
C LEU A 21 10.54 5.05 -3.15
N MET A 22 11.50 5.64 -2.44
CA MET A 22 12.87 5.10 -2.36
C MET A 22 12.91 3.71 -1.71
N THR A 23 12.19 3.52 -0.60
CA THR A 23 12.09 2.22 0.08
C THR A 23 11.43 1.18 -0.83
N MET A 24 10.31 1.54 -1.48
CA MET A 24 9.60 0.64 -2.38
C MET A 24 10.51 0.17 -3.53
N LEU A 25 11.21 1.10 -4.17
CA LEU A 25 12.11 0.81 -5.29
C LEU A 25 13.33 -0.05 -4.88
N GLN A 26 13.75 0.00 -3.62
CA GLN A 26 14.81 -0.88 -3.09
C GLN A 26 14.29 -2.30 -2.78
N SER A 27 13.03 -2.44 -2.43
CA SER A 27 12.48 -3.66 -1.81
C SER A 27 11.85 -4.68 -2.77
N GLN A 28 11.55 -4.34 -4.03
CA GLN A 28 10.61 -5.14 -4.84
C GLN A 28 11.16 -5.71 -6.15
N THR A 29 10.73 -6.94 -6.46
CA THR A 29 10.52 -7.45 -7.82
C THR A 29 9.34 -6.70 -8.43
N ILE A 30 9.63 -5.76 -9.32
CA ILE A 30 8.65 -4.81 -9.85
C ILE A 30 7.72 -5.53 -10.85
N LEU A 31 6.48 -5.80 -10.44
CA LEU A 31 5.41 -6.15 -11.37
C LEU A 31 4.82 -4.87 -11.95
N HIS A 32 5.02 -4.70 -13.26
CA HIS A 32 4.44 -3.59 -13.99
C HIS A 32 2.98 -3.87 -14.33
N SER A 33 2.10 -2.91 -14.06
CA SER A 33 0.73 -2.96 -14.53
C SER A 33 0.58 -2.29 -15.90
N GLY A 34 -0.21 -2.90 -16.79
CA GLY A 34 -0.58 -2.31 -18.07
C GLY A 34 -1.70 -1.26 -17.97
N LYS A 35 -2.40 -1.19 -16.83
CA LYS A 35 -3.48 -0.21 -16.58
C LYS A 35 -3.60 0.15 -15.09
N VAL A 36 -4.14 1.32 -14.78
CA VAL A 36 -4.50 1.66 -13.39
C VAL A 36 -5.71 0.80 -12.97
N THR A 37 -5.53 -0.10 -12.00
CA THR A 37 -6.63 -0.96 -11.50
C THR A 37 -7.41 -0.29 -10.37
N LYS A 38 -8.62 -0.78 -10.06
CA LYS A 38 -9.45 -0.25 -8.96
C LYS A 38 -8.81 -0.43 -7.58
N ASP A 39 -7.95 -1.43 -7.43
CA ASP A 39 -7.26 -1.73 -6.17
C ASP A 39 -6.33 -0.61 -5.72
N ILE A 40 -5.95 0.30 -6.64
CA ILE A 40 -5.19 1.51 -6.29
C ILE A 40 -5.93 2.43 -5.32
N LEU A 41 -7.23 2.24 -5.14
CA LEU A 41 -8.02 3.00 -4.17
C LEU A 41 -7.86 2.45 -2.75
N ASN A 42 -7.34 1.23 -2.58
CA ASN A 42 -7.14 0.62 -1.27
C ASN A 42 -5.96 1.29 -0.57
N GLN A 43 -6.07 1.49 0.75
CA GLN A 43 -5.00 2.11 1.52
C GLN A 43 -3.70 1.29 1.43
N GLY A 44 -2.57 1.97 1.25
CA GLY A 44 -1.26 1.34 1.13
C GLY A 44 -0.95 0.76 -0.25
N SER A 45 -1.95 0.60 -1.13
CA SER A 45 -1.74 0.04 -2.46
C SER A 45 -0.78 0.90 -3.29
N CYS A 46 0.02 0.23 -4.13
CA CYS A 46 0.89 0.91 -5.08
C CYS A 46 0.90 0.18 -6.44
N GLN A 47 1.14 0.94 -7.51
CA GLN A 47 1.25 0.41 -8.86
C GLN A 47 2.38 1.10 -9.62
N ILE A 48 3.15 0.32 -10.37
CA ILE A 48 4.18 0.82 -11.29
C ILE A 48 3.67 0.66 -12.72
N LEU A 49 3.75 1.74 -13.50
CA LEU A 49 3.15 1.86 -14.84
C LEU A 49 4.24 2.33 -15.82
N ARG A 50 4.30 1.73 -17.01
CA ARG A 50 5.28 2.08 -18.08
C ARG A 50 4.72 3.06 -19.12
N TYR A 51 3.56 3.64 -18.85
CA TYR A 51 2.88 4.55 -19.75
C TYR A 51 2.42 5.79 -18.98
N ASP A 52 2.40 6.95 -19.65
CA ASP A 52 1.85 8.15 -19.02
C ASP A 52 0.32 8.05 -18.97
N PHE A 53 -0.24 8.55 -17.89
CA PHE A 53 -1.66 8.49 -17.62
C PHE A 53 -2.14 9.81 -17.00
N THR A 54 -3.38 10.18 -17.33
CA THR A 54 -3.98 11.41 -16.81
C THR A 54 -4.75 11.12 -15.54
N SER A 55 -5.10 12.15 -14.76
CA SER A 55 -5.96 11.97 -13.58
C SER A 55 -7.34 11.38 -13.91
N ARG A 56 -7.79 11.47 -15.18
CA ARG A 56 -9.07 10.92 -15.64
C ARG A 56 -9.06 9.40 -15.80
N SER A 57 -7.88 8.80 -16.01
CA SER A 57 -7.76 7.34 -16.13
C SER A 57 -7.62 6.63 -14.78
N ILE A 58 -7.48 7.40 -13.69
CA ILE A 58 -7.48 6.84 -12.33
C ILE A 58 -8.94 6.55 -11.94
N PRO A 59 -9.25 5.35 -11.42
CA PRO A 59 -10.58 5.04 -10.91
C PRO A 59 -11.11 6.12 -9.98
N SER A 60 -12.35 6.53 -10.21
CA SER A 60 -13.09 7.48 -9.37
C SER A 60 -14.52 6.98 -9.19
N GLY A 61 -15.19 7.47 -8.14
CA GLY A 61 -16.58 7.14 -7.87
C GLY A 61 -17.53 8.23 -8.38
N ASN A 62 -18.82 8.00 -8.19
CA ASN A 62 -19.84 8.97 -8.55
C ASN A 62 -19.66 10.26 -7.73
N GLY A 63 -19.75 11.42 -8.40
CA GLY A 63 -19.80 12.71 -7.73
C GLY A 63 -18.46 13.38 -7.41
N TRP A 64 -17.34 12.73 -7.73
CA TRP A 64 -16.01 13.29 -7.50
C TRP A 64 -15.02 12.91 -8.60
N ARG A 65 -13.93 13.67 -8.69
CA ARG A 65 -12.81 13.43 -9.61
C ARG A 65 -11.49 13.69 -8.93
N TRP A 66 -10.41 13.10 -9.45
CA TRP A 66 -9.07 13.40 -9.00
C TRP A 66 -8.61 14.78 -9.45
N ASN A 67 -8.11 15.57 -8.51
CA ASN A 67 -7.52 16.87 -8.79
C ASN A 67 -6.09 16.93 -8.24
N GLN A 68 -5.18 17.48 -9.03
CA GLN A 68 -3.81 17.76 -8.59
C GLN A 68 -3.82 18.88 -7.53
N ALA A 69 -3.15 18.66 -6.41
CA ALA A 69 -2.86 19.72 -5.44
C ALA A 69 -1.82 20.70 -6.00
N LYS A 70 -1.84 21.97 -5.57
CA LYS A 70 -1.06 23.08 -6.17
C LYS A 70 0.48 22.94 -6.12
N SER A 71 1.06 21.86 -5.62
CA SER A 71 2.50 21.71 -5.48
C SER A 71 3.01 20.42 -6.14
N ARG A 72 3.70 20.59 -7.26
CA ARG A 72 4.55 19.58 -7.90
C ARG A 72 5.98 19.81 -7.45
N ARG A 73 6.69 18.74 -7.10
CA ARG A 73 8.10 18.77 -6.71
C ARG A 73 8.93 18.00 -7.72
N LYS A 74 10.14 18.47 -7.95
CA LYS A 74 11.18 17.79 -8.71
C LYS A 74 12.38 17.62 -7.79
N VAL A 75 12.91 16.41 -7.70
CA VAL A 75 14.06 16.06 -6.86
C VAL A 75 14.97 15.16 -7.67
N GLU A 76 16.27 15.46 -7.70
CA GLU A 76 17.27 14.56 -8.25
C GLU A 76 17.64 13.52 -7.19
N THR A 77 17.59 12.24 -7.56
CA THR A 77 17.89 11.11 -6.68
C THR A 77 19.06 10.29 -7.22
N GLN A 78 19.49 9.26 -6.49
CA GLN A 78 20.48 8.32 -6.99
C GLN A 78 19.97 7.55 -8.22
N MET A 79 18.66 7.29 -8.30
CA MET A 79 18.00 6.56 -9.39
C MET A 79 17.70 7.43 -10.62
N GLY A 80 17.64 8.76 -10.44
CA GLY A 80 17.31 9.70 -11.50
C GLY A 80 16.45 10.86 -11.02
N ASP A 81 15.89 11.59 -11.97
CA ASP A 81 15.01 12.72 -11.67
C ASP A 81 13.63 12.19 -11.30
N VAL A 82 13.10 12.62 -10.16
CA VAL A 82 11.75 12.27 -9.71
C VAL A 82 10.90 13.52 -9.68
N THR A 83 9.81 13.51 -10.43
CA THR A 83 8.77 14.54 -10.37
C THR A 83 7.51 13.97 -9.76
N PHE A 84 6.98 14.59 -8.71
CA PHE A 84 5.83 14.04 -8.01
C PHE A 84 4.90 15.09 -7.44
N PHE A 85 3.64 14.70 -7.25
CA PHE A 85 2.61 15.56 -6.70
C PHE A 85 1.48 14.75 -6.07
N LYS A 86 0.75 15.41 -5.17
CA LYS A 86 -0.42 14.86 -4.49
C LYS A 86 -1.68 15.03 -5.34
N LEU A 87 -2.50 14.00 -5.33
CA LEU A 87 -3.84 13.95 -5.91
C LEU A 87 -4.85 13.80 -4.78
N ALA A 88 -5.89 14.64 -4.81
CA ALA A 88 -6.99 14.61 -3.85
C ALA A 88 -8.34 14.57 -4.59
N PRO A 89 -9.33 13.85 -4.05
CA PRO A 89 -10.70 13.92 -4.56
C PRO A 89 -11.26 15.34 -4.48
N ARG A 90 -12.02 15.73 -5.51
CA ARG A 90 -12.79 16.97 -5.54
C ARG A 90 -14.19 16.67 -6.03
N ARG A 91 -15.19 17.25 -5.36
CA ARG A 91 -16.60 17.21 -5.77
C ARG A 91 -16.76 17.74 -7.21
N ILE A 92 -17.59 17.08 -7.99
CA ILE A 92 -18.02 17.59 -9.30
C ILE A 92 -19.16 18.60 -9.07
N ALA A 93 -19.15 19.73 -9.78
CA ALA A 93 -20.10 20.82 -9.55
C ALA A 93 -21.57 20.42 -9.69
N THR A 94 -21.87 19.45 -10.56
CA THR A 94 -23.23 18.96 -10.86
C THR A 94 -23.77 17.95 -9.84
N THR A 95 -22.97 17.57 -8.84
CA THR A 95 -23.36 16.55 -7.85
C THR A 95 -24.24 17.16 -6.77
N SER A 96 -25.20 16.39 -6.23
CA SER A 96 -26.06 16.82 -5.14
C SER A 96 -25.26 17.36 -3.95
N ASN A 97 -25.84 18.32 -3.22
CA ASN A 97 -25.20 18.88 -2.03
C ASN A 97 -25.04 17.85 -0.90
N SER A 98 -25.80 16.75 -0.92
CA SER A 98 -25.67 15.64 0.02
C SER A 98 -24.44 14.76 -0.20
N PHE A 99 -23.73 14.92 -1.33
CA PHE A 99 -22.59 14.08 -1.64
C PHE A 99 -21.36 14.46 -0.79
N THR A 100 -20.84 13.48 -0.05
CA THR A 100 -19.60 13.60 0.71
C THR A 100 -18.43 13.09 -0.11
N THR A 101 -17.42 13.96 -0.29
CA THR A 101 -16.19 13.59 -1.02
C THR A 101 -15.38 12.59 -0.20
N PRO A 102 -14.91 11.47 -0.80
CA PRO A 102 -14.19 10.48 -0.03
C PRO A 102 -12.84 11.03 0.42
N ASN A 103 -12.39 10.58 1.60
CA ASN A 103 -11.17 11.08 2.23
C ASN A 103 -9.91 10.37 1.70
N LEU A 104 -9.71 10.36 0.38
CA LEU A 104 -8.60 9.65 -0.25
C LEU A 104 -7.38 10.57 -0.47
N LYS A 105 -6.20 9.98 -0.58
CA LYS A 105 -4.96 10.68 -0.93
C LYS A 105 -4.05 9.78 -1.76
N LEU A 106 -3.78 10.21 -2.99
CA LEU A 106 -2.87 9.54 -3.92
C LEU A 106 -1.61 10.38 -4.16
N TRP A 107 -0.51 9.71 -4.44
CA TRP A 107 0.74 10.29 -4.93
C TRP A 107 1.06 9.74 -6.30
N LYS A 108 1.23 10.64 -7.30
CA LYS A 108 1.78 10.27 -8.61
C LYS A 108 3.26 10.67 -8.62
N PHE A 109 4.12 9.71 -8.89
CA PHE A 109 5.54 9.91 -9.16
C PHE A 109 5.81 9.62 -10.63
N CYS A 110 6.65 10.44 -11.24
CA CYS A 110 7.25 10.23 -12.55
C CYS A 110 8.75 10.13 -12.33
N VAL A 111 9.30 8.96 -12.60
CA VAL A 111 10.73 8.66 -12.42
C VAL A 111 11.37 8.65 -13.80
N TYR A 112 12.39 9.49 -13.97
CA TYR A 112 13.23 9.56 -15.15
C TYR A 112 14.59 8.93 -14.78
N PRO A 113 14.84 7.67 -15.16
CA PRO A 113 16.08 6.98 -14.82
C PRO A 113 17.32 7.74 -15.31
N LYS A 114 18.43 7.64 -14.59
CA LYS A 114 19.71 8.21 -15.05
C LYS A 114 20.22 7.56 -16.32
N ASN A 115 19.97 6.26 -16.46
CA ASN A 115 20.32 5.53 -17.65
C ASN A 115 19.40 5.94 -18.80
N LYS A 116 19.98 6.60 -19.81
CA LYS A 116 19.23 7.12 -20.96
C LYS A 116 18.59 6.02 -21.82
N THR A 117 19.01 4.77 -21.69
CA THR A 117 18.37 3.66 -22.40
C THR A 117 17.08 3.20 -21.72
N GLU A 118 16.86 3.58 -20.46
CA GLU A 118 15.65 3.23 -19.73
C GLU A 118 14.56 4.28 -19.95
N HIS A 119 13.34 3.81 -20.18
CA HIS A 119 12.20 4.70 -20.33
C HIS A 119 11.70 5.21 -18.97
N PRO A 120 11.14 6.43 -18.92
CA PRO A 120 10.46 6.91 -17.73
C PRO A 120 9.33 5.97 -17.33
N PHE A 121 9.13 5.83 -16.03
CA PHE A 121 8.01 5.08 -15.47
C PHE A 121 7.31 5.88 -14.39
N TYR A 122 6.10 5.43 -14.08
CA TYR A 122 5.24 6.11 -13.13
C TYR A 122 4.94 5.20 -11.95
N VAL A 123 4.88 5.79 -10.77
CA VAL A 123 4.42 5.11 -9.56
C VAL A 123 3.19 5.83 -9.06
N LEU A 124 2.14 5.07 -8.77
CA LEU A 124 0.95 5.56 -8.09
C LEU A 124 0.88 4.90 -6.72
N TRP A 125 0.73 5.69 -5.67
CA TRP A 125 0.63 5.19 -4.30
C TRP A 125 -0.57 5.79 -3.58
N CYS A 126 -1.35 4.95 -2.92
CA CYS A 126 -2.46 5.33 -2.08
C CYS A 126 -2.04 5.43 -0.62
N GLU A 127 -1.65 6.63 -0.19
CA GLU A 127 -1.29 6.88 1.21
C GLU A 127 -2.51 6.72 2.13
N ARG A 128 -3.67 7.22 1.70
CA ARG A 128 -4.93 7.12 2.44
C ARG A 128 -6.03 6.68 1.48
N GLY A 129 -6.60 5.52 1.75
CA GLY A 129 -7.47 4.82 0.81
C GLY A 129 -8.73 4.28 1.45
N LEU A 130 -9.42 3.42 0.71
CA LEU A 130 -10.44 2.53 1.23
C LEU A 130 -9.75 1.50 2.12
N VAL A 131 -10.24 1.37 3.35
CA VAL A 131 -9.89 0.23 4.20
C VAL A 131 -10.77 -0.91 3.72
N VAL A 132 -10.17 -1.92 3.09
CA VAL A 132 -10.89 -3.16 2.82
C VAL A 132 -11.17 -3.76 4.19
N PRO A 133 -12.43 -3.93 4.60
CA PRO A 133 -12.73 -4.67 5.82
C PRO A 133 -12.02 -6.00 5.68
N ASP A 134 -11.07 -6.26 6.56
CA ASP A 134 -10.26 -7.47 6.49
C ASP A 134 -11.23 -8.64 6.36
N VAL A 135 -11.02 -9.50 5.36
CA VAL A 135 -11.92 -10.63 5.09
C VAL A 135 -11.85 -11.68 6.22
N LEU A 136 -11.11 -11.37 7.30
CA LEU A 136 -11.01 -12.11 8.55
C LEU A 136 -11.91 -11.53 9.67
N ALA A 137 -12.71 -10.51 9.40
CA ALA A 137 -13.63 -9.90 10.39
C ALA A 137 -14.87 -10.76 10.72
N ASP A 138 -14.98 -11.98 10.19
CA ASP A 138 -15.98 -12.97 10.64
C ASP A 138 -15.67 -13.54 12.04
N ILE A 139 -14.65 -13.02 12.74
CA ILE A 139 -14.57 -13.19 14.19
C ILE A 139 -15.67 -12.31 14.80
N PRO A 140 -16.72 -12.90 15.41
CA PRO A 140 -17.83 -12.13 15.96
C PRO A 140 -17.29 -11.08 16.93
N PRO A 141 -17.80 -9.83 16.86
CA PRO A 141 -17.38 -8.78 17.77
C PRO A 141 -17.69 -9.26 19.19
N SER A 142 -16.64 -9.56 19.96
CA SER A 142 -16.77 -9.81 21.39
C SER A 142 -17.47 -8.59 21.98
N SER A 143 -18.69 -8.81 22.44
CA SER A 143 -19.64 -7.76 22.74
C SER A 143 -19.10 -6.80 23.79
N GLY A 144 -19.02 -5.52 23.43
CA GLY A 144 -18.89 -4.41 24.37
C GLY A 144 -17.66 -3.56 24.16
N CYS A 145 -17.80 -2.47 23.42
CA CYS A 145 -17.14 -1.20 23.76
C CYS A 145 -17.91 -0.02 23.14
N SER A 146 -18.27 0.91 24.00
CA SER A 146 -19.11 2.08 23.73
C SER A 146 -18.36 3.15 22.95
N LEU A 147 -19.09 3.83 22.06
CA LEU A 147 -18.58 4.69 21.00
C LEU A 147 -18.54 6.17 21.41
N ASP A 148 -17.75 6.54 22.42
CA ASP A 148 -17.62 7.95 22.84
C ASP A 148 -16.17 8.34 23.24
N GLN A 149 -15.16 8.08 22.40
CA GLN A 149 -13.82 8.64 22.66
C GLN A 149 -13.18 9.42 21.49
N PRO A 150 -12.53 10.57 21.80
CA PRO A 150 -11.88 11.45 20.82
C PRO A 150 -10.64 10.80 20.18
N TRP A 151 -10.36 11.18 18.93
CA TRP A 151 -9.39 10.59 18.01
C TRP A 151 -7.89 10.76 18.36
N ASP A 152 -7.50 10.86 19.64
CA ASP A 152 -6.08 11.03 19.98
C ASP A 152 -5.22 9.83 19.55
N SER A 153 -4.04 10.18 19.03
CA SER A 153 -3.18 9.38 18.15
C SER A 153 -2.41 8.25 18.83
N THR A 154 -3.13 7.28 19.39
CA THR A 154 -2.58 5.97 19.74
C THR A 154 -3.44 4.90 19.12
N CYS A 155 -3.01 4.38 17.96
CA CYS A 155 -3.48 3.11 17.46
C CYS A 155 -2.94 2.02 18.40
N ASN A 156 -3.49 1.91 19.60
CA ASN A 156 -3.37 0.70 20.42
C ASN A 156 -4.19 -0.39 19.73
N VAL A 157 -3.73 -0.82 18.55
CA VAL A 157 -4.11 -2.13 18.04
C VAL A 157 -3.60 -3.09 19.10
N PRO A 158 -4.46 -3.87 19.78
CA PRO A 158 -3.97 -4.89 20.69
C PRO A 158 -3.10 -5.82 19.87
N THR A 159 -1.78 -5.70 20.00
CA THR A 159 -0.83 -6.65 19.44
C THR A 159 -1.04 -7.93 20.23
N ARG A 160 -1.98 -8.76 19.76
CA ARG A 160 -2.00 -10.15 20.20
C ARG A 160 -0.61 -10.70 19.89
N PRO A 161 0.09 -11.27 20.87
CA PRO A 161 1.36 -11.94 20.59
C PRO A 161 1.09 -12.99 19.52
N ILE A 162 1.90 -12.99 18.46
CA ILE A 162 1.77 -13.94 17.35
C ILE A 162 1.90 -15.34 17.94
N SER A 163 0.87 -16.16 17.75
CA SER A 163 0.89 -17.55 18.17
C SER A 163 1.56 -18.39 17.09
N ILE A 164 2.27 -19.45 17.48
CA ILE A 164 2.85 -20.40 16.53
C ILE A 164 1.78 -21.05 15.63
N ASN A 165 0.54 -21.16 16.12
CA ASN A 165 -0.60 -21.70 15.37
C ASN A 165 -1.05 -20.77 14.23
N ASP A 166 -0.76 -19.47 14.31
CA ASP A 166 -1.08 -18.53 13.22
C ASP A 166 -0.23 -18.80 11.96
N LEU A 167 0.87 -19.56 12.11
CA LEU A 167 1.80 -19.92 11.04
C LEU A 167 1.59 -21.34 10.50
N GLU A 168 0.55 -22.06 10.95
CA GLU A 168 0.28 -23.46 10.57
C GLU A 168 0.08 -23.64 9.06
N PHE A 169 -0.38 -22.60 8.35
CA PHE A 169 -0.52 -22.61 6.89
C PHE A 169 0.80 -22.86 6.13
N LEU A 170 1.95 -22.70 6.80
CA LEU A 170 3.26 -22.98 6.23
C LEU A 170 3.62 -24.48 6.27
N ALA A 171 2.91 -25.29 7.08
CA ALA A 171 3.24 -26.69 7.31
C ALA A 171 3.39 -27.52 6.02
N PRO A 172 2.53 -27.38 4.98
CA PRO A 172 2.69 -28.15 3.74
C PRO A 172 3.96 -27.84 2.94
N PHE A 173 4.68 -26.77 3.28
CA PHE A 173 5.89 -26.31 2.60
C PHE A 173 7.16 -26.50 3.44
N MET A 174 7.05 -27.09 4.63
CA MET A 174 8.16 -27.35 5.54
C MET A 174 8.53 -28.84 5.55
N ASP A 175 9.75 -29.14 5.99
CA ASP A 175 10.17 -30.52 6.23
C ASP A 175 9.33 -31.14 7.35
N SER A 176 8.92 -32.40 7.19
CA SER A 176 8.06 -33.10 8.15
C SER A 176 8.61 -33.09 9.58
N ASN A 177 9.94 -33.13 9.75
CA ASN A 177 10.54 -33.10 11.09
C ASN A 177 10.32 -31.74 11.78
N VAL A 178 10.40 -30.64 11.03
CA VAL A 178 10.16 -29.28 11.53
C VAL A 178 8.68 -29.07 11.83
N VAL A 179 7.80 -29.60 10.98
CA VAL A 179 6.35 -29.56 11.23
C VAL A 179 6.00 -30.31 12.51
N CYS A 180 6.58 -31.48 12.75
CA CYS A 180 6.37 -32.25 13.99
C CYS A 180 6.90 -31.51 15.23
N GLU A 181 7.98 -30.75 15.11
CA GLU A 181 8.53 -29.95 16.21
C GLU A 181 7.62 -28.75 16.56
N LEU A 182 7.12 -28.05 15.54
CA LEU A 182 6.31 -26.84 15.71
C LEU A 182 4.83 -27.13 16.01
N TRP A 183 4.28 -28.21 15.44
CA TRP A 183 2.87 -28.63 15.58
C TRP A 183 2.74 -30.15 15.83
N PRO A 184 3.04 -30.64 17.05
CA PRO A 184 3.00 -32.07 17.39
C PRO A 184 1.64 -32.74 17.17
N SER A 185 0.55 -31.97 17.15
CA SER A 185 -0.81 -32.47 16.88
C SER A 185 -1.06 -32.86 15.41
N HIS A 186 -0.15 -32.53 14.48
CA HIS A 186 -0.24 -32.90 13.06
C HIS A 186 0.30 -34.30 12.74
N ILE A 187 0.79 -35.03 13.74
CA ILE A 187 1.26 -36.40 13.56
C ILE A 187 0.04 -37.27 13.25
N SER A 188 -0.16 -37.59 11.96
CA SER A 188 -1.17 -38.53 11.52
C SER A 188 -0.91 -39.90 12.17
N PRO A 189 -1.89 -40.51 12.86
CA PRO A 189 -1.71 -41.80 13.52
C PRO A 189 -1.59 -43.01 12.56
N PHE A 190 -1.41 -42.78 11.25
CA PHE A 190 -1.54 -43.82 10.22
C PHE A 190 -0.23 -44.44 9.71
N GLU A 191 0.93 -44.08 10.24
CA GLU A 191 2.18 -44.80 9.95
C GLU A 191 2.56 -45.76 11.08
N ASN A 192 1.66 -46.71 11.37
CA ASN A 192 2.11 -47.97 11.96
C ASN A 192 2.38 -48.93 10.79
N PRO A 193 3.65 -49.15 10.39
CA PRO A 193 3.96 -50.21 9.45
C PRO A 193 3.52 -51.53 10.09
N ILE A 194 2.55 -52.18 9.45
CA ILE A 194 2.16 -53.55 9.78
C ILE A 194 3.42 -54.40 9.59
N LEU A 195 4.05 -54.80 10.69
CA LEU A 195 5.09 -55.82 10.71
C LEU A 195 4.44 -57.13 10.22
N MET A 196 4.77 -57.53 8.99
CA MET A 196 4.65 -58.91 8.50
C MET A 196 6.01 -59.58 8.56
#